data_AF-A0A944BAB2-F1
#
_entry.id   AF-A0A944BAB2-F1
#
_cell.length_a   1.000
_cell.length_b   1.000
_cell.length_c   1.000
_cell.angle_alpha   90.00
_cell.angle_beta   90.00
_cell.angle_gamma   90.00
#
_symmetry.space_group_name_H-M   'P 1'
#
loop_
_entity.id
_entity.type
_entity.pdbx_description
1 polymer ?
#
loop_
_entity_poly.entity_id
_entity_poly.type
_entity_poly.pdbx_seq_one_letter_code
_entity_poly.pdbx_strand_id
1 'polypeptide(L)'
;MSKWIDFSLDERKAMIQGVVEARQIDEAAAEKDWWVTAVLYALFHSSVSEYLLFKGGTSLSKGWDIINRFSEDIDLALSRDYFLNVKQLSCASCTSNTQIHNLREKGQDFLYGEFKDELSAKLVEMGLEVTVLTDNDISNENGEPQKVPHDKDPSVLYVQYPSLYDSQAAYAIPTVKVEISV
;
A
#
# COMPACT_ATOMS: atom_id res chain seq x y z
N MET A 1 10.00 -2.53 21.17
CA MET A 1 8.82 -1.71 21.53
C MET A 1 7.60 -2.53 21.16
N SER A 2 6.60 -2.66 22.03
CA SER A 2 5.38 -3.42 21.71
C SER A 2 4.56 -2.69 20.66
N LYS A 3 4.02 -3.41 19.68
CA LYS A 3 3.12 -2.94 18.63
C LYS A 3 1.68 -3.03 19.12
N TRP A 4 0.77 -2.26 18.54
CA TRP A 4 -0.67 -2.35 18.86
C TRP A 4 -1.21 -3.78 18.68
N ILE A 5 -0.74 -4.49 17.65
CA ILE A 5 -1.09 -5.89 17.41
C ILE A 5 -0.54 -6.89 18.44
N ASP A 6 0.32 -6.47 19.37
CA ASP A 6 0.88 -7.35 20.41
C ASP A 6 -0.01 -7.42 21.67
N PHE A 7 -1.01 -6.53 21.78
CA PHE A 7 -1.90 -6.46 22.95
C PHE A 7 -3.11 -7.38 22.83
N SER A 8 -3.85 -7.59 23.92
CA SER A 8 -5.13 -8.32 23.88
C SER A 8 -6.18 -7.57 23.05
N LEU A 9 -7.22 -8.28 22.61
CA LEU A 9 -8.29 -7.67 21.80
C LEU A 9 -9.00 -6.52 22.54
N ASP A 10 -9.22 -6.66 23.85
CA ASP A 10 -9.85 -5.63 24.67
C ASP A 10 -8.97 -4.39 24.83
N GLU A 11 -7.66 -4.58 25.04
CA GLU A 11 -6.70 -3.47 25.09
C GLU A 11 -6.61 -2.76 23.74
N ARG A 12 -6.56 -3.50 22.63
CA ARG A 12 -6.55 -2.91 21.28
C ARG A 12 -7.77 -2.04 21.03
N LYS A 13 -8.97 -2.54 21.39
CA LYS A 13 -10.23 -1.79 21.28
C LYS A 13 -10.24 -0.55 22.18
N ALA A 14 -9.74 -0.65 23.41
CA ALA A 14 -9.65 0.49 24.32
C ALA A 14 -8.70 1.57 23.79
N MET A 15 -7.58 1.18 23.18
CA MET A 15 -6.64 2.12 22.54
C MET A 15 -7.28 2.83 21.35
N ILE A 16 -8.00 2.11 20.49
CA ILE A 16 -8.77 2.70 19.38
C ILE A 16 -9.82 3.67 19.91
N GLN A 17 -10.57 3.29 20.95
CA GLN A 17 -11.58 4.15 21.57
C GLN A 17 -10.98 5.48 22.05
N GLY A 18 -9.79 5.45 22.65
CA GLY A 18 -9.08 6.67 23.04
C GLY A 18 -8.75 7.59 21.85
N VAL A 19 -8.38 7.01 20.69
CA VAL A 19 -8.13 7.77 19.46
C VAL A 19 -9.43 8.35 18.89
N VAL A 20 -10.49 7.54 18.86
CA VAL A 20 -11.84 7.93 18.42
C VAL A 20 -12.35 9.13 19.20
N GLU A 21 -12.25 9.10 20.53
CA GLU A 21 -12.67 10.21 21.39
C GLU A 21 -11.83 11.47 21.18
N ALA A 22 -10.51 11.32 21.05
CA ALA A 22 -9.61 12.45 20.87
C ALA A 22 -9.72 13.11 19.48
N ARG A 23 -10.02 12.32 18.44
CA ARG A 23 -10.02 12.76 17.04
C ARG A 23 -11.42 12.90 16.43
N GLN A 24 -12.47 12.49 17.14
CA GLN A 24 -13.87 12.55 16.71
C GLN A 24 -14.12 11.86 15.37
N ILE A 25 -13.66 10.61 15.27
CA ILE A 25 -13.69 9.76 14.07
C ILE A 25 -14.31 8.40 14.42
N ASP A 26 -14.70 7.59 13.43
CA ASP A 26 -15.19 6.24 13.70
C ASP A 26 -14.05 5.24 13.99
N GLU A 27 -14.40 4.13 14.63
CA GLU A 27 -13.47 3.08 15.03
C GLU A 27 -12.75 2.44 13.83
N ALA A 28 -13.47 2.22 12.72
CA ALA A 28 -12.92 1.59 11.53
C ALA A 28 -11.90 2.50 10.84
N ALA A 29 -12.16 3.81 10.80
CA ALA A 29 -11.21 4.81 10.34
C ALA A 29 -9.94 4.78 11.20
N ALA A 30 -10.08 4.85 12.54
CA ALA A 30 -8.95 4.82 13.46
C ALA A 30 -8.08 3.56 13.31
N GLU A 31 -8.70 2.38 13.18
CA GLU A 31 -7.99 1.13 12.91
C GLU A 31 -7.28 1.17 11.55
N LYS A 32 -7.97 1.63 10.49
CA LYS A 32 -7.40 1.71 9.15
C LYS A 32 -6.16 2.62 9.10
N ASP A 33 -6.16 3.73 9.81
CA ASP A 33 -4.99 4.62 9.88
C ASP A 33 -3.76 3.95 10.50
N TRP A 34 -3.97 3.05 11.46
CA TRP A 34 -2.89 2.23 12.00
C TRP A 34 -2.34 1.26 10.94
N TRP A 35 -3.21 0.57 10.20
CA TRP A 35 -2.82 -0.32 9.11
C TRP A 35 -2.07 0.41 7.99
N VAL A 36 -2.56 1.59 7.57
CA VAL A 36 -1.86 2.46 6.61
C VAL A 36 -0.46 2.81 7.12
N THR A 37 -0.32 3.16 8.40
CA THR A 37 0.98 3.48 9.00
C THR A 37 1.91 2.26 9.04
N ALA A 38 1.39 1.07 9.35
CA ALA A 38 2.16 -0.17 9.36
C ALA A 38 2.62 -0.58 7.96
N VAL A 39 1.76 -0.46 6.95
CA VAL A 39 2.10 -0.73 5.54
C VAL A 39 3.12 0.28 5.03
N LEU A 40 2.96 1.57 5.33
CA LEU A 40 3.93 2.60 4.98
C LEU A 40 5.30 2.32 5.60
N TYR A 41 5.34 1.87 6.86
CA TYR A 41 6.58 1.44 7.50
C TYR A 41 7.25 0.29 6.74
N ALA A 42 6.50 -0.75 6.36
CA ALA A 42 7.03 -1.87 5.60
C ALA A 42 7.57 -1.44 4.22
N LEU A 43 6.84 -0.58 3.50
CA LEU A 43 7.24 -0.03 2.20
C LEU A 43 8.59 0.70 2.27
N PHE A 44 8.79 1.55 3.29
CA PHE A 44 10.03 2.30 3.49
C PHE A 44 11.14 1.49 4.20
N HIS A 45 10.92 0.21 4.47
CA HIS A 45 11.94 -0.75 4.92
C HIS A 45 12.15 -1.90 3.91
N SER A 46 11.70 -1.70 2.66
CA SER A 46 11.94 -2.61 1.54
C SER A 46 13.26 -2.30 0.82
N SER A 47 13.65 -3.20 -0.08
CA SER A 47 14.82 -3.12 -0.94
C SER A 47 14.84 -1.88 -1.85
N VAL A 48 13.68 -1.28 -2.11
CA VAL A 48 13.53 -0.10 -2.98
C VAL A 48 13.28 1.19 -2.22
N SER A 49 13.36 1.17 -0.88
CA SER A 49 13.05 2.31 -0.02
C SER A 49 13.76 3.62 -0.41
N GLU A 50 15.04 3.57 -0.78
CA GLU A 50 15.81 4.75 -1.22
C GLU A 50 15.33 5.34 -2.55
N TYR A 51 14.57 4.58 -3.33
CA TYR A 51 14.01 4.97 -4.61
C TYR A 51 12.50 5.26 -4.54
N LEU A 52 11.87 5.07 -3.38
CA LEU A 52 10.46 5.35 -3.17
C LEU A 52 10.25 6.81 -2.72
N LEU A 53 9.31 7.48 -3.36
CA LEU A 53 8.85 8.81 -3.00
C LEU A 53 7.40 8.75 -2.56
N PHE A 54 7.13 9.17 -1.32
CA PHE A 54 5.77 9.31 -0.83
C PHE A 54 5.13 10.56 -1.40
N LYS A 55 4.04 10.40 -2.15
CA LYS A 55 3.32 11.49 -2.81
C LYS A 55 1.83 11.47 -2.42
N GLY A 56 1.03 12.26 -3.14
CA GLY A 56 -0.41 12.34 -2.92
C GLY A 56 -0.80 13.04 -1.62
N GLY A 57 -2.10 13.05 -1.32
CA GLY A 57 -2.56 13.75 -0.12
C GLY A 57 -2.19 13.04 1.18
N THR A 58 -1.87 11.75 1.15
CA THR A 58 -1.39 11.02 2.34
C THR A 58 -0.01 11.52 2.78
N SER A 59 0.86 11.88 1.84
CA SER A 59 2.14 12.54 2.17
C SER A 59 1.93 13.93 2.80
N LEU A 60 0.90 14.67 2.36
CA LEU A 60 0.55 16.00 2.90
C LEU A 60 -0.07 15.92 4.31
N SER A 61 -0.86 14.89 4.61
CA SER A 61 -1.42 14.68 5.96
C SER A 61 -0.37 14.12 6.92
N LYS A 62 0.36 13.07 6.55
CA LYS A 62 1.32 12.39 7.45
C LYS A 62 2.67 13.09 7.59
N GLY A 63 3.15 13.76 6.55
CA GLY A 63 4.45 14.44 6.56
C GLY A 63 4.40 15.91 6.97
N TRP A 64 3.25 16.57 6.76
CA TRP A 64 3.15 18.03 6.89
C TRP A 64 1.94 18.52 7.69
N ASP A 65 1.03 17.64 8.10
CA ASP A 65 -0.21 17.98 8.83
C ASP A 65 -1.07 19.05 8.11
N ILE A 66 -0.97 19.13 6.77
CA ILE A 66 -1.60 20.20 5.97
C ILE A 66 -3.08 19.89 5.69
N ILE A 67 -3.48 18.62 5.68
CA ILE A 67 -4.87 18.21 5.43
C ILE A 67 -5.36 17.24 6.50
N ASN A 68 -6.50 17.56 7.13
CA ASN A 68 -7.19 16.71 8.10
C ASN A 68 -8.17 15.76 7.40
N ARG A 69 -7.66 14.88 6.54
CA ARG A 69 -8.47 13.82 5.91
C ARG A 69 -7.93 12.45 6.27
N PHE A 70 -8.84 11.54 6.62
CA PHE A 70 -8.53 10.13 6.72
C PHE A 70 -7.99 9.66 5.37
N SER A 71 -6.77 9.13 5.39
CA SER A 71 -6.09 8.72 4.17
C SER A 71 -6.18 7.21 4.06
N GLU A 72 -7.07 6.77 3.19
CA GLU A 72 -7.35 5.35 2.92
C GLU A 72 -6.31 4.73 1.96
N ASP A 73 -5.67 5.56 1.14
CA ASP A 73 -4.76 5.16 0.07
C ASP A 73 -3.31 5.61 0.35
N ILE A 74 -2.34 4.84 -0.13
CA ILE A 74 -0.91 5.17 -0.14
C ILE A 74 -0.47 5.42 -1.58
N ASP A 75 -0.10 6.66 -1.90
CA ASP A 75 0.41 7.03 -3.22
C ASP A 75 1.96 7.12 -3.21
N LEU A 76 2.62 6.30 -4.02
CA LEU A 76 4.08 6.28 -4.16
C LEU A 76 4.52 6.50 -5.61
N ALA A 77 5.73 7.00 -5.77
CA ALA A 77 6.47 6.90 -7.02
C ALA A 77 7.76 6.12 -6.78
N LEU A 78 8.04 5.12 -7.61
CA LEU A 78 9.30 4.38 -7.62
C LEU A 78 10.18 4.97 -8.73
N SER A 79 11.31 5.55 -8.34
CA SER A 79 12.21 6.20 -9.28
C SER A 79 12.71 5.25 -10.36
N ARG A 80 12.67 5.70 -11.62
CA ARG A 80 13.32 5.03 -12.76
C ARG A 80 14.79 4.72 -12.54
N ASP A 81 15.47 5.45 -11.65
CA ASP A 81 16.87 5.22 -11.31
C ASP A 81 17.10 3.86 -10.67
N TYR A 82 16.10 3.29 -9.98
CA TYR A 82 16.15 1.90 -9.52
C TYR A 82 16.28 0.95 -10.71
N PHE A 83 15.44 1.14 -11.73
CA PHE A 83 15.45 0.30 -12.91
C PHE A 83 16.71 0.49 -13.75
N LEU A 84 17.22 1.72 -13.84
CA LEU A 84 18.44 2.04 -14.59
C LEU A 84 19.70 1.53 -13.87
N ASN A 85 19.87 1.85 -12.59
CA ASN A 85 21.13 1.65 -11.86
C ASN A 85 21.20 0.30 -11.14
N VAL A 86 20.06 -0.24 -10.71
CA VAL A 86 20.00 -1.52 -9.98
C VAL A 86 19.58 -2.65 -10.90
N LYS A 87 18.44 -2.52 -11.60
CA LYS A 87 17.96 -3.56 -12.53
C LYS A 87 18.66 -3.53 -13.89
N GLN A 88 19.49 -2.51 -14.16
CA GLN A 88 20.28 -2.37 -15.39
C GLN A 88 19.43 -2.41 -16.67
N LEU A 89 18.21 -1.85 -16.60
CA LEU A 89 17.27 -1.79 -17.70
C LEU A 89 17.49 -0.53 -18.54
N SER A 90 17.93 -0.69 -19.78
CA SER A 90 18.20 0.44 -20.68
C SER A 90 16.95 1.28 -21.00
N CYS A 91 15.75 0.68 -20.95
CA CYS A 91 14.49 1.40 -21.16
C CYS A 91 14.24 2.49 -20.09
N ALA A 92 14.84 2.36 -18.90
CA ALA A 92 14.72 3.37 -17.84
C ALA A 92 15.40 4.72 -18.17
N SER A 93 16.16 4.78 -19.27
CA SER A 93 16.67 6.05 -19.81
C SER A 93 15.54 6.97 -20.30
N CYS A 94 14.40 6.40 -20.71
CA CYS A 94 13.20 7.09 -21.19
C CYS A 94 13.47 8.13 -22.30
N THR A 95 14.35 7.82 -23.26
CA THR A 95 14.64 8.71 -24.39
C THR A 95 13.63 8.58 -25.53
N SER A 96 12.66 7.67 -25.44
CA SER A 96 11.56 7.50 -26.40
C SER A 96 10.28 6.99 -25.74
N ASN A 97 9.13 7.21 -26.40
CA ASN A 97 7.85 6.69 -25.93
C ASN A 97 7.83 5.16 -25.79
N THR A 98 8.52 4.45 -26.69
CA THR A 98 8.69 3.00 -26.59
C THR A 98 9.45 2.60 -25.33
N GLN A 99 10.49 3.33 -24.96
CA GLN A 99 11.22 3.07 -23.72
C GLN A 99 10.36 3.35 -22.48
N ILE A 100 9.54 4.41 -22.50
CA ILE A 100 8.60 4.72 -21.41
C ILE A 100 7.57 3.59 -21.25
N HIS A 101 6.96 3.14 -22.34
CA HIS A 101 6.01 2.01 -22.30
C HIS A 101 6.67 0.74 -21.76
N ASN A 102 7.84 0.38 -22.28
CA ASN A 102 8.60 -0.78 -21.79
C ASN A 102 9.00 -0.63 -20.31
N LEU A 103 9.30 0.58 -19.84
CA LEU A 103 9.59 0.81 -18.43
C LEU A 103 8.35 0.55 -17.57
N ARG A 104 7.16 0.97 -18.00
CA ARG A 104 5.91 0.70 -17.28
C ARG A 104 5.61 -0.79 -17.20
N GLU A 105 5.79 -1.52 -18.31
CA GLU A 105 5.65 -2.99 -18.32
C GLU A 105 6.62 -3.65 -17.33
N LYS A 106 7.90 -3.26 -17.36
CA LYS A 106 8.92 -3.80 -16.46
C LYS A 106 8.71 -3.37 -15.00
N GLY A 107 8.16 -2.18 -14.80
CA GLY A 107 7.74 -1.67 -13.50
C GLY A 107 6.63 -2.53 -12.92
N GLN A 108 5.57 -2.79 -13.69
CA GLN A 108 4.47 -3.64 -13.27
C GLN A 108 4.93 -5.09 -13.01
N ASP A 109 5.76 -5.66 -13.89
CA ASP A 109 6.38 -6.99 -13.69
C ASP A 109 7.07 -7.09 -12.32
N PHE A 110 7.89 -6.08 -11.99
CA PHE A 110 8.62 -6.03 -10.73
C PHE A 110 7.68 -5.85 -9.54
N LEU A 111 6.70 -4.94 -9.64
CA LEU A 111 5.77 -4.61 -8.57
C LEU A 111 4.83 -5.76 -8.23
N TYR A 112 4.36 -6.50 -9.24
CA TYR A 112 3.43 -7.63 -9.07
C TYR A 112 4.12 -8.95 -8.76
N GLY A 113 5.43 -9.05 -9.03
CA GLY A 113 6.27 -10.19 -8.68
C GLY A 113 7.11 -9.93 -7.44
N GLU A 114 8.41 -9.69 -7.66
CA GLU A 114 9.45 -9.60 -6.63
C GLU A 114 9.08 -8.67 -5.47
N PHE A 115 8.56 -7.48 -5.77
CA PHE A 115 8.23 -6.50 -4.73
C PHE A 115 6.99 -6.88 -3.91
N LYS A 116 5.96 -7.47 -4.54
CA LYS A 116 4.78 -8.00 -3.84
C LYS A 116 5.19 -9.07 -2.82
N ASP A 117 6.06 -9.98 -3.24
CA ASP A 117 6.56 -11.07 -2.39
C ASP A 117 7.39 -10.52 -1.22
N GLU A 118 8.28 -9.55 -1.50
CA GLU A 118 9.06 -8.87 -0.48
C GLU A 118 8.17 -8.14 0.54
N LEU A 119 7.20 -7.35 0.07
CA LEU A 119 6.28 -6.60 0.92
C LEU A 119 5.47 -7.56 1.82
N SER A 120 4.99 -8.67 1.25
CA SER A 120 4.29 -9.71 2.01
C SER A 120 5.18 -10.29 3.10
N ALA A 121 6.43 -10.64 2.77
CA ALA A 121 7.39 -11.17 3.73
C ALA A 121 7.71 -10.16 4.85
N LYS A 122 7.86 -8.87 4.52
CA LYS A 122 8.10 -7.80 5.49
C LYS A 122 6.94 -7.61 6.46
N LEU A 123 5.70 -7.65 5.97
CA LEU A 123 4.52 -7.54 6.82
C LEU A 123 4.40 -8.75 7.77
N VAL A 124 4.70 -9.96 7.28
CA VAL A 124 4.77 -11.17 8.12
C VAL A 124 5.88 -11.09 9.16
N GLU A 125 7.08 -10.59 8.81
CA GLU A 125 8.18 -10.34 9.75
C GLU A 125 7.76 -9.34 10.85
N MET A 126 6.88 -8.40 10.51
CA MET A 126 6.28 -7.48 11.47
C MET A 126 5.20 -8.12 12.36
N GLY A 127 4.89 -9.41 12.20
CA GLY A 127 3.83 -10.10 12.94
C GLY A 127 2.42 -9.72 12.46
N LEU A 128 2.29 -9.22 11.23
CA LEU A 128 1.02 -8.83 10.65
C LEU A 128 0.49 -9.93 9.74
N GLU A 129 -0.67 -10.47 10.09
CA GLU A 129 -1.39 -11.42 9.25
C GLU A 129 -2.15 -10.66 8.17
N VAL A 130 -1.59 -10.60 6.96
CA VAL A 130 -2.17 -9.86 5.84
C VAL A 130 -2.10 -10.67 4.55
N THR A 131 -2.95 -10.33 3.59
CA THR A 131 -2.86 -10.85 2.22
C THR A 131 -2.59 -9.69 1.27
N VAL A 132 -1.52 -9.79 0.48
CA VAL A 132 -1.20 -8.79 -0.55
C VAL A 132 -1.69 -9.29 -1.90
N LEU A 133 -2.53 -8.49 -2.55
CA LEU A 133 -3.14 -8.76 -3.85
C LEU A 133 -2.73 -7.68 -4.85
N THR A 134 -2.81 -8.00 -6.13
CA THR A 134 -2.66 -7.06 -7.26
C THR A 134 -4.04 -6.76 -7.85
N ASP A 135 -4.15 -5.75 -8.73
CA ASP A 135 -5.40 -5.55 -9.48
C ASP A 135 -5.84 -6.81 -10.25
N ASN A 136 -4.90 -7.63 -10.73
CA ASN A 136 -5.22 -8.85 -11.48
C ASN A 136 -5.84 -9.95 -10.61
N ASP A 137 -5.63 -9.87 -9.30
CA ASP A 137 -6.16 -10.81 -8.31
C ASP A 137 -7.59 -10.42 -7.86
N ILE A 138 -8.04 -9.21 -8.17
CA ILE A 138 -9.37 -8.71 -7.81
C ILE A 138 -10.37 -9.03 -8.94
N SER A 139 -11.49 -9.67 -8.57
CA SER A 139 -12.63 -9.82 -9.45
C SER A 139 -13.35 -8.49 -9.63
N ASN A 140 -13.77 -8.18 -10.85
CA ASN A 140 -14.64 -7.03 -11.11
C ASN A 140 -16.02 -7.20 -10.44
N GLU A 141 -16.86 -6.16 -10.52
CA GLU A 141 -18.23 -6.15 -9.99
C GLU A 141 -19.11 -7.31 -10.49
N ASN A 142 -18.73 -7.96 -11.59
CA ASN A 142 -19.43 -9.10 -12.19
C ASN A 142 -18.79 -10.46 -11.84
N GLY A 143 -17.76 -10.49 -10.98
CA GLY A 143 -17.07 -11.72 -10.57
C GLY A 143 -16.05 -12.24 -11.59
N GLU A 144 -15.76 -11.49 -12.65
CA GLU A 144 -14.76 -11.88 -13.67
C GLU A 144 -13.36 -11.36 -13.30
N PRO A 145 -12.28 -12.06 -13.69
CA PRO A 145 -10.92 -11.57 -13.49
C PRO A 145 -10.72 -10.21 -14.15
N GLN A 146 -10.24 -9.22 -13.39
CA GLN A 146 -9.91 -7.92 -13.93
C GLN A 146 -8.69 -8.04 -14.85
N LYS A 147 -8.87 -7.78 -16.16
CA LYS A 147 -7.74 -7.70 -17.10
C LYS A 147 -7.13 -6.32 -17.03
N VAL A 148 -6.04 -6.18 -16.28
CA VAL A 148 -5.26 -4.95 -16.25
C VAL A 148 -4.25 -4.92 -17.40
N PRO A 149 -4.15 -3.81 -18.16
CA PRO A 149 -3.09 -3.64 -19.16
C PRO A 149 -1.70 -3.77 -18.52
N HIS A 150 -0.80 -4.45 -19.22
CA HIS A 150 0.55 -4.73 -18.73
C HIS A 150 1.40 -3.46 -18.57
N ASP A 151 0.96 -2.33 -19.09
CA ASP A 151 1.59 -1.01 -18.96
C ASP A 151 0.79 -0.03 -18.08
N LYS A 152 -0.22 -0.50 -17.33
CA LYS A 152 -1.00 0.34 -16.41
C LYS A 152 -0.06 0.99 -15.38
N ASP A 153 -0.18 2.32 -15.31
CA ASP A 153 0.54 3.19 -14.39
C ASP A 153 -0.46 4.20 -13.78
N PRO A 154 -0.64 4.24 -12.45
CA PRO A 154 0.07 3.46 -11.43
C PRO A 154 -0.33 1.98 -11.40
N SER A 155 0.62 1.13 -11.00
CA SER A 155 0.34 -0.25 -10.57
C SER A 155 -0.24 -0.25 -9.16
N VAL A 156 -1.18 -1.15 -8.86
CA VAL A 156 -1.90 -1.14 -7.58
C VAL A 156 -1.72 -2.45 -6.83
N LEU A 157 -1.33 -2.33 -5.57
CA LEU A 157 -1.32 -3.42 -4.60
C LEU A 157 -2.39 -3.18 -3.53
N TYR A 158 -2.98 -4.26 -3.04
CA TYR A 158 -4.02 -4.25 -2.03
C TYR A 158 -3.56 -5.09 -0.85
N VAL A 159 -3.40 -4.46 0.31
CA VAL A 159 -3.05 -5.16 1.56
C VAL A 159 -4.33 -5.38 2.35
N GLN A 160 -4.87 -6.58 2.29
CA GLN A 160 -6.04 -7.01 3.05
C GLN A 160 -5.62 -7.39 4.47
N TYR A 161 -6.37 -6.93 5.46
CA TYR A 161 -6.05 -7.11 6.87
C TYR A 161 -7.26 -7.55 7.71
N PRO A 162 -7.04 -8.25 8.83
CA PRO A 162 -8.10 -8.62 9.76
C PRO A 162 -8.52 -7.38 10.55
N SER A 163 -9.77 -6.97 10.39
CA SER A 163 -10.35 -5.84 11.13
C SER A 163 -10.92 -6.28 12.48
N LEU A 164 -10.80 -5.43 13.49
CA LEU A 164 -11.48 -5.59 14.77
C LEU A 164 -12.94 -5.13 14.72
N TYR A 165 -13.29 -4.35 13.70
CA TYR A 165 -14.62 -3.80 13.48
C TYR A 165 -15.19 -4.30 12.15
N ASP A 166 -16.34 -4.95 12.20
CA ASP A 166 -17.07 -5.31 10.98
C ASP A 166 -17.65 -4.02 10.37
N SER A 167 -17.24 -3.71 9.14
CA SER A 167 -17.93 -2.65 8.39
C SER A 167 -19.38 -3.08 8.15
N GLN A 168 -20.34 -2.17 8.31
CA GLN A 168 -21.76 -2.45 8.05
C GLN A 168 -22.05 -2.83 6.57
N ALA A 169 -21.05 -2.76 5.69
CA ALA A 169 -21.08 -3.33 4.35
C ALA A 169 -20.62 -4.80 4.42
N ALA A 170 -21.59 -5.71 4.54
CA ALA A 170 -21.43 -7.13 4.88
C ALA A 170 -20.55 -8.01 3.95
N TYR A 171 -19.77 -7.45 3.02
CA TYR A 171 -18.99 -8.20 2.02
C TYR A 171 -17.64 -7.59 1.62
N ALA A 172 -17.26 -6.40 2.09
CA ALA A 172 -15.99 -5.79 1.71
C ALA A 172 -14.88 -6.12 2.71
N ILE A 173 -13.84 -6.83 2.26
CA ILE A 173 -12.65 -7.12 3.08
C ILE A 173 -11.87 -5.81 3.30
N PRO A 174 -11.59 -5.42 4.56
CA PRO A 174 -10.81 -4.23 4.88
C PRO A 174 -9.42 -4.26 4.22
N THR A 175 -9.09 -3.17 3.53
CA THR A 175 -7.93 -3.12 2.64
C THR A 175 -7.24 -1.76 2.71
N VAL A 176 -5.91 -1.78 2.66
CA VAL A 176 -5.07 -0.61 2.34
C VAL A 176 -4.68 -0.69 0.88
N LYS A 177 -5.02 0.34 0.10
CA LYS A 177 -4.63 0.43 -1.31
C LYS A 177 -3.29 1.14 -1.43
N VAL A 178 -2.38 0.58 -2.21
CA VAL A 178 -1.05 1.15 -2.49
C VAL A 178 -0.91 1.35 -3.99
N GLU A 179 -0.88 2.61 -4.43
CA GLU A 179 -0.66 2.97 -5.83
C GLU A 179 0.80 3.37 -6.04
N ILE A 180 1.49 2.72 -6.97
CA ILE A 180 2.91 2.97 -7.24
C ILE A 180 3.09 3.31 -8.71
N SER A 181 3.53 4.54 -8.97
CA SER A 181 3.90 5.01 -10.31
C SER A 181 5.37 4.76 -10.61
N VAL A 182 5.73 4.45 -11.86
CA VAL A 182 7.13 4.26 -12.32
C VAL A 182 7.50 5.23 -13.45
#